data_AF-A0A524DQR0-F1
#
_entry.id   AF-A0A524DQR0-F1
#
_cell.length_a   1.000
_cell.length_b   1.000
_cell.length_c   1.000
_cell.angle_alpha   90.00
_cell.angle_beta   90.00
_cell.angle_gamma   90.00
#
_symmetry.space_group_name_H-M   'P 1'
#
loop_
_entity.id
_entity.type
_entity.pdbx_description
1 polymer ?
#
loop_
_entity_poly.entity_id
_entity_poly.type
_entity_poly.pdbx_seq_one_letter_code
_entity_poly.pdbx_strand_id
1 'polypeptide(L)' 'MISENKAEIAELIYIILGDGHIHKKGEKKYTNSEVRVSLNRVKEKEYVKYVKKLIERIFRTVPKGYPRKDSDGIDIRLC' A
#
# COMPACT_ATOMS: atom_id res chain seq x y z
N MET A 1 -14.84 5.91 -20.41
CA MET A 1 -13.93 6.14 -19.25
C MET A 1 -14.29 5.28 -18.01
N ILE A 2 -14.68 4.00 -18.18
CA ILE A 2 -15.05 3.11 -17.05
C ILE A 2 -14.10 1.89 -16.93
N SER A 3 -13.21 1.68 -17.91
CA SER A 3 -12.36 0.48 -18.01
C SER A 3 -11.04 0.57 -17.24
N GLU A 4 -10.35 1.72 -17.26
CA GLU A 4 -8.99 1.84 -16.70
C GLU A 4 -8.96 1.67 -15.18
N ASN A 5 -9.95 2.21 -14.48
CA ASN A 5 -10.00 2.13 -13.01
C ASN A 5 -10.22 0.69 -12.49
N LYS A 6 -10.86 -0.19 -13.29
CA LYS A 6 -11.09 -1.59 -12.89
C LYS A 6 -9.80 -2.41 -12.88
N ALA A 7 -8.94 -2.21 -13.88
CA ALA A 7 -7.66 -2.90 -13.97
C ALA A 7 -6.72 -2.47 -12.85
N GLU A 8 -6.61 -1.16 -12.60
CA GLU A 8 -5.79 -0.60 -11.53
C GLU A 8 -6.26 -1.07 -10.14
N ILE A 9 -7.58 -1.10 -9.90
CA ILE A 9 -8.13 -1.63 -8.64
C ILE A 9 -7.83 -3.13 -8.49
N ALA A 10 -8.04 -3.92 -9.54
CA ALA A 10 -7.75 -5.36 -9.50
C ALA A 10 -6.28 -5.62 -9.19
N GLU A 11 -5.38 -4.86 -9.81
CA GLU A 11 -3.96 -4.93 -9.55
C GLU A 11 -3.61 -4.55 -8.11
N LEU A 12 -4.19 -3.46 -7.58
CA LEU A 12 -3.98 -3.08 -6.18
C LEU A 12 -4.48 -4.18 -5.23
N ILE A 13 -5.61 -4.83 -5.53
CA ILE A 13 -6.11 -5.97 -4.74
C ILE A 13 -5.10 -7.12 -4.76
N TYR A 14 -4.55 -7.48 -5.92
CA TYR A 14 -3.50 -8.51 -6.02
C TYR A 14 -2.28 -8.17 -5.17
N ILE A 15 -1.83 -6.92 -5.22
CA ILE A 15 -0.70 -6.44 -4.40
C ILE A 15 -1.03 -6.56 -2.91
N ILE A 16 -2.24 -6.19 -2.49
CA ILE A 16 -2.68 -6.30 -1.09
C ILE A 16 -2.79 -7.76 -0.66
N LEU A 17 -3.21 -8.67 -1.53
CA LEU A 17 -3.32 -10.10 -1.22
C LEU A 17 -1.94 -10.78 -1.10
N GLY A 18 -0.95 -10.34 -1.86
CA GLY A 18 0.42 -10.89 -1.81
C GLY A 18 1.25 -10.28 -0.67
N ASP A 19 1.32 -8.94 -0.64
CA ASP A 19 2.26 -8.18 0.20
C ASP A 19 1.56 -7.30 1.24
N GLY A 20 0.23 -7.30 1.27
CA GLY A 20 -0.56 -6.39 2.08
C GLY A 20 -1.11 -6.98 3.38
N HIS A 21 -1.46 -6.07 4.27
CA HIS A 21 -2.22 -6.33 5.48
C HIS A 21 -3.32 -5.29 5.60
N ILE A 22 -4.52 -5.74 5.98
CA ILE A 22 -5.65 -4.87 6.29
C ILE A 22 -5.86 -4.93 7.79
N HIS A 23 -5.68 -3.80 8.46
CA HIS A 23 -5.91 -3.68 9.90
C HIS A 23 -7.21 -2.93 10.16
N LYS A 24 -8.01 -3.44 11.09
CA LYS A 24 -9.25 -2.78 11.50
C LYS A 24 -9.00 -1.89 12.70
N LYS A 25 -9.75 -0.78 12.78
CA LYS A 25 -9.80 0.05 13.98
C LYS A 25 -10.08 -0.82 15.22
N GLY A 26 -9.28 -0.64 16.26
CA GLY A 26 -9.40 -1.40 17.52
C GLY A 26 -8.67 -2.74 17.51
N GLU A 27 -8.11 -3.18 16.38
CA GLU A 27 -7.19 -4.31 16.36
C GLU A 27 -5.83 -3.87 16.96
N LYS A 28 -5.31 -4.61 17.95
CA LYS A 28 -4.01 -4.33 18.58
C LYS A 28 -3.89 -2.87 19.07
N LYS A 29 -3.00 -2.08 18.47
CA LYS A 29 -2.74 -0.66 18.80
C LYS A 29 -3.20 0.29 17.67
N TYR A 30 -4.02 -0.18 16.74
CA TYR A 30 -4.46 0.60 15.58
C TYR A 30 -5.64 1.51 15.95
N THR A 31 -5.42 2.82 15.85
CA THR A 31 -6.43 3.85 16.17
C THR A 31 -7.43 4.08 15.03
N ASN A 32 -7.07 3.70 13.80
CA ASN A 32 -7.89 3.76 12.60
C ASN A 32 -7.75 2.45 11.81
N SER A 33 -8.71 2.18 10.92
CA SER A 33 -8.53 1.11 9.92
C SER A 33 -7.48 1.59 8.91
N GLU A 34 -6.47 0.75 8.64
CA GLU A 34 -5.40 1.08 7.71
C GLU A 34 -5.13 -0.10 6.76
N VAL A 35 -4.88 0.21 5.50
CA VAL A 35 -4.31 -0.74 4.55
C VAL A 35 -2.81 -0.49 4.49
N ARG A 36 -2.04 -1.55 4.70
CA ARG A 36 -0.58 -1.51 4.70
C ARG A 36 -0.04 -2.44 3.63
N VAL A 37 0.83 -1.95 2.76
CA VAL A 37 1.62 -2.79 1.84
C VAL A 37 3.05 -2.88 2.36
N SER A 38 3.50 -4.11 2.58
CA SER A 38 4.77 -4.47 3.23
C SER A 38 5.81 -4.88 2.18
N LEU A 39 6.67 -3.95 1.78
CA LEU A 39 7.67 -4.23 0.75
C LEU A 39 8.98 -4.64 1.42
N ASN A 40 9.25 -5.95 1.44
CA ASN A 40 10.31 -6.58 2.25
C ASN A 40 11.74 -6.35 1.72
N ARG A 41 11.92 -5.71 0.56
CA ARG A 41 13.23 -5.34 0.00
C ARG A 41 13.24 -3.92 -0.57
N VAL A 42 13.94 -3.00 0.09
CA VAL A 42 14.22 -1.61 -0.35
C VAL A 42 14.98 -1.53 -1.69
N LYS A 43 15.52 -2.65 -2.20
CA LYS A 43 16.11 -2.72 -3.54
C LYS A 43 15.10 -2.49 -4.66
N GLU A 44 13.79 -2.55 -4.40
CA GLU A 44 12.75 -2.28 -5.39
C GLU A 44 12.18 -0.86 -5.26
N LYS A 45 13.05 0.15 -5.25
CA LYS A 45 12.63 1.57 -5.22
C LYS A 45 11.60 1.90 -6.30
N GLU A 46 11.72 1.26 -7.47
CA GLU A 46 10.78 1.39 -8.57
C GLU A 46 9.42 0.79 -8.25
N TYR A 47 9.36 -0.38 -7.61
CA TYR A 47 8.11 -0.98 -7.18
C TYR A 47 7.43 -0.16 -6.08
N VAL A 48 8.18 0.36 -5.10
CA VAL A 48 7.64 1.30 -4.10
C VAL A 48 7.01 2.52 -4.79
N LYS A 49 7.71 3.10 -5.76
CA LYS A 49 7.23 4.26 -6.53
C LYS A 49 5.99 3.89 -7.35
N TYR A 50 5.98 2.70 -7.93
CA TYR A 50 4.86 2.16 -8.69
C TYR A 50 3.60 2.03 -7.83
N VAL A 51 3.70 1.33 -6.70
CA VAL A 51 2.58 1.13 -5.76
C VAL A 51 2.03 2.46 -5.26
N LYS A 52 2.91 3.42 -4.90
CA LYS A 52 2.47 4.76 -4.48
C LYS A 52 1.68 5.48 -5.57
N LYS A 53 2.16 5.46 -6.82
CA LYS A 53 1.46 6.07 -7.96
C LYS A 53 0.13 5.37 -8.27
N LEU A 54 0.09 4.05 -8.16
CA LEU A 54 -1.15 3.27 -8.36
C LEU A 54 -2.22 3.69 -7.34
N ILE A 55 -1.86 3.74 -6.05
CA ILE A 55 -2.75 4.20 -4.98
C ILE A 55 -3.19 5.66 -5.22
N GLU A 56 -2.26 6.53 -5.60
CA GLU A 56 -2.55 7.93 -5.91
C GLU A 56 -3.54 8.08 -7.06
N ARG A 57 -3.42 7.28 -8.13
CA ARG A 57 -4.38 7.29 -9.25
C ARG A 57 -5.77 6.82 -8.83
N ILE A 58 -5.86 5.74 -8.06
CA ILE A 58 -7.13 5.13 -7.65
C ILE A 58 -7.88 6.02 -6.63
N PHE A 59 -7.18 6.47 -5.58
CA PHE A 59 -7.79 7.18 -4.46
C PHE A 59 -7.59 8.71 -4.49
N ARG A 60 -6.86 9.22 -5.49
CA ARG A 60 -6.52 10.66 -5.61
C ARG A 60 -5.86 11.22 -4.35
N THR A 61 -5.12 10.36 -3.63
CA THR A 61 -4.51 10.66 -2.34
C THR A 61 -3.08 10.14 -2.32
N VAL A 62 -2.14 10.94 -1.84
CA VAL A 62 -0.71 10.57 -1.77
C VAL A 62 -0.47 9.68 -0.55
N PRO A 63 -0.16 8.38 -0.72
CA PRO A 63 0.08 7.51 0.41
C PRO A 63 1.43 7.81 1.08
N LYS A 64 1.47 7.62 2.40
CA LYS A 64 2.69 7.81 3.20
C LYS A 64 3.49 6.52 3.24
N GLY A 65 4.80 6.62 3.09
CA GLY A 65 5.73 5.49 3.26
C GLY A 65 6.46 5.58 4.58
N TYR A 66 6.57 4.47 5.29
CA TYR A 66 7.19 4.36 6.60
C TYR A 66 8.29 3.30 6.54
N PRO A 67 9.58 3.69 6.59
CA PRO A 67 10.66 2.72 6.63
C PRO A 67 10.58 1.90 7.93
N ARG A 68 10.88 0.60 7.83
CA ARG A 68 10.95 -0.28 9.00
C ARG A 68 12.27 -0.05 9.75
N LYS A 69 12.23 -0.14 11.08
CA LYS A 69 13.41 0.08 11.92
C LYS A 69 14.39 -1.11 11.87
N ASP A 70 13.86 -2.32 11.76
CA ASP A 70 14.63 -3.56 11.93
C ASP A 70 14.82 -4.34 10.62
N SER A 71 14.49 -3.73 9.47
CA SER A 71 14.64 -4.36 8.16
C SER A 71 14.76 -3.33 7.06
N ASP A 72 15.37 -3.71 5.93
CA ASP A 72 15.38 -2.95 4.67
C ASP A 72 14.01 -2.97 3.98
N GLY A 73 12.92 -2.75 4.73
CA GLY A 73 11.56 -2.75 4.22
C GLY A 73 10.86 -1.41 4.39
N ILE A 74 9.80 -1.19 3.62
CA ILE A 74 8.94 -0.01 3.74
C ILE A 74 7.47 -0.41 3.81
N ASP A 75 6.74 0.21 4.72
CA ASP A 75 5.30 0.09 4.83
C ASP A 75 4.63 1.28 4.12
N ILE A 76 3.81 1.01 3.11
CA ILE A 76 2.96 2.05 2.48
C ILE A 76 1.60 2.01 3.18
N ARG A 77 1.14 3.15 3.72
CA ARG A 77 -0.16 3.26 4.37
C ARG A 77 -1.12 4.13 3.55
N LEU A 78 -2.33 3.60 3.37
CA LEU A 78 -3.47 4.34 2.87
C LEU A 78 -4.19 4.93 4.09
N CYS A 79 -4.12 6.25 4.27
CA CYS A 79 -4.76 6.99 5.36
C CYS A 79 -5.89 7.84 4.82
#